data_AF-A0A5D3EQC4-F1
#
_entry.id   AF-A0A5D3EQC4-F1
#
_cell.length_a   1.000
_cell.length_b   1.000
_cell.length_c   1.000
_cell.angle_alpha   90.00
_cell.angle_beta   90.00
_cell.angle_gamma   90.00
#
_symmetry.space_group_name_H-M   'P 1'
#
loop_
_entity.id
_entity.type
_entity.pdbx_description
1 polymer ?
#
loop_
_entity_poly.entity_id
_entity_poly.type
_entity_poly.pdbx_seq_one_letter_code
_entity_poly.pdbx_strand_id
1 'polypeptide(L)'
;MILWMAVAALVSFTGCNGEEMDQNNPDVSVFVKQLKAGKYKMQNEKGVVEVPHFAEKDIPDLLKYAEDLTIIPSFPSVYNMNNGKIRLGECMLWTIEYIRQGTPPSLGCKMVLANAENYEPIYFLTDEEVLDAAACYRRWWEERKYPKTRWSIDPCYDEPLCGTGYRWW
;
A
#
# COMPACT_ATOMS: atom_id res chain seq x y z
N MET A 1 -18.15 58.21 -25.82
CA MET A 1 -18.64 56.89 -26.27
C MET A 1 -17.67 55.86 -25.71
N ILE A 2 -18.07 55.25 -24.59
CA ILE A 2 -17.25 54.38 -23.74
C ILE A 2 -17.02 53.07 -24.50
N LEU A 3 -15.78 52.79 -24.91
CA LEU A 3 -15.42 51.51 -25.49
C LEU A 3 -15.09 50.55 -24.34
N TRP A 4 -15.89 49.48 -24.27
CA TRP A 4 -16.05 48.56 -23.17
C TRP A 4 -14.75 47.85 -22.75
N MET A 5 -14.31 48.09 -21.51
CA MET A 5 -13.51 47.14 -20.74
C MET A 5 -14.44 46.06 -20.21
N ALA A 6 -14.47 44.89 -20.84
CA ALA A 6 -15.19 43.72 -20.33
C ALA A 6 -14.20 42.59 -20.03
N VAL A 7 -13.88 42.51 -18.74
CA VAL A 7 -13.27 41.39 -18.04
C VAL A 7 -14.16 40.15 -18.20
N ALA A 8 -13.56 39.01 -18.55
CA ALA A 8 -13.95 37.69 -18.04
C ALA A 8 -12.87 36.66 -18.38
N ALA A 9 -11.90 36.55 -17.49
CA ALA A 9 -11.05 35.37 -17.38
C ALA A 9 -11.93 34.17 -17.00
N LEU A 10 -12.13 33.24 -17.92
CA LEU A 10 -12.64 31.91 -17.61
C LEU A 10 -11.55 30.91 -17.99
N VAL A 11 -10.45 30.96 -17.24
CA VAL A 11 -9.62 29.77 -17.05
C VAL A 11 -10.40 28.91 -16.06
N SER A 12 -11.30 28.08 -16.58
CA SER A 12 -11.91 27.00 -15.81
C SER A 12 -10.83 25.93 -15.57
N PHE A 13 -9.93 26.21 -14.63
CA PHE A 13 -9.41 25.16 -13.78
C PHE A 13 -10.59 24.65 -12.98
N THR A 14 -11.31 23.66 -13.50
CA THR A 14 -11.95 22.69 -12.62
C THR A 14 -10.81 22.00 -11.89
N GLY A 15 -10.30 22.64 -10.85
CA GLY A 15 -9.52 21.95 -9.85
C GLY A 15 -10.39 20.79 -9.42
N CYS A 16 -9.96 19.56 -9.74
CA CYS A 16 -10.33 18.45 -8.89
C CYS A 16 -9.96 18.92 -7.49
N ASN A 17 -10.96 19.30 -6.68
CA ASN A 17 -10.83 19.29 -5.24
C ASN A 17 -10.52 17.82 -4.91
N GLY A 18 -9.24 17.46 -5.03
CA GLY A 18 -8.78 16.14 -4.67
C GLY A 18 -9.04 16.02 -3.18
N GLU A 19 -9.72 14.95 -2.78
CA GLU A 19 -9.81 14.59 -1.38
C GLU A 19 -8.39 14.58 -0.82
N GLU A 20 -8.14 15.48 0.14
CA GLU A 20 -6.86 15.57 0.82
C GLU A 20 -6.70 14.33 1.68
N MET A 21 -5.49 13.78 1.69
CA MET A 21 -5.19 12.63 2.54
C MET A 21 -5.02 13.09 3.98
N ASP A 22 -5.62 12.38 4.93
CA ASP A 22 -5.40 12.57 6.36
C ASP A 22 -4.41 11.50 6.85
N GLN A 23 -3.33 11.93 7.52
CA GLN A 23 -2.26 11.05 7.97
C GLN A 23 -2.72 10.17 9.13
N ASN A 24 -3.61 10.71 9.99
CA ASN A 24 -4.00 10.11 11.26
C ASN A 24 -5.37 9.43 11.18
N ASN A 25 -6.19 9.78 10.19
CA ASN A 25 -7.43 9.08 9.88
C ASN A 25 -7.57 8.85 8.36
N PRO A 26 -6.68 8.04 7.78
CA PRO A 26 -6.60 7.86 6.33
C PRO A 26 -7.80 7.10 5.77
N ASP A 27 -8.22 7.48 4.55
CA ASP A 27 -9.21 6.75 3.77
C ASP A 27 -8.49 5.89 2.70
N VAL A 28 -8.74 4.59 2.72
CA VAL A 28 -8.10 3.63 1.80
C VAL A 28 -8.44 3.92 0.34
N SER A 29 -9.67 4.34 0.04
CA SER A 29 -10.10 4.61 -1.33
C SER A 29 -9.43 5.87 -1.89
N VAL A 30 -9.27 6.90 -1.06
CA VAL A 30 -8.54 8.12 -1.39
C VAL A 30 -7.06 7.78 -1.64
N PHE A 31 -6.46 6.98 -0.77
CA PHE A 31 -5.08 6.51 -0.92
C PHE A 31 -4.86 5.81 -2.25
N VAL A 32 -5.68 4.80 -2.55
CA VAL A 32 -5.60 4.02 -3.80
C VAL A 32 -5.78 4.91 -5.03
N LYS A 33 -6.75 5.82 -4.99
CA LYS A 33 -7.02 6.77 -6.09
C LYS A 33 -5.81 7.67 -6.34
N GLN A 34 -5.19 8.20 -5.28
CA GLN A 34 -4.00 9.04 -5.38
C GLN A 34 -2.76 8.26 -5.87
N LEU A 35 -2.58 7.02 -5.41
CA LEU A 35 -1.49 6.14 -5.88
C LEU A 35 -1.63 5.83 -7.36
N LYS A 36 -2.80 5.37 -7.81
CA LYS A 36 -3.08 5.09 -9.24
C LYS A 36 -2.89 6.33 -10.11
N ALA A 37 -3.24 7.50 -9.62
CA ALA A 37 -3.06 8.76 -10.33
C ALA A 37 -1.62 9.29 -10.31
N GLY A 38 -0.71 8.73 -9.50
CA GLY A 38 0.63 9.27 -9.29
C GLY A 38 0.66 10.64 -8.61
N LYS A 39 -0.39 10.95 -7.84
CA LYS A 39 -0.59 12.25 -7.19
C LYS A 39 -0.42 12.19 -5.67
N TYR A 40 -0.19 11.02 -5.11
CA TYR A 40 0.09 10.87 -3.69
C TYR A 40 1.37 11.64 -3.31
N LYS A 41 1.22 12.65 -2.47
CA LYS A 41 2.31 13.56 -2.06
C LYS A 41 2.21 13.94 -0.58
N MET A 42 1.36 13.26 0.19
CA MET A 42 1.24 13.52 1.61
C MET A 42 2.61 13.32 2.27
N GLN A 43 2.97 14.29 3.10
CA GLN A 43 4.19 14.27 3.89
C GLN A 43 3.81 14.26 5.37
N ASN A 44 4.58 13.53 6.17
CA ASN A 44 4.48 13.63 7.63
C ASN A 44 5.05 14.98 8.13
N GLU A 45 5.03 15.20 9.44
CA GLU A 45 5.53 16.42 10.09
C GLU A 45 7.01 16.75 9.75
N LYS A 46 7.78 15.76 9.30
CA LYS A 46 9.18 15.89 8.92
C LYS A 46 9.38 16.16 7.42
N GLY A 47 8.30 16.34 6.65
CA GLY A 47 8.36 16.56 5.20
C GLY A 47 8.62 15.29 4.40
N VAL A 48 8.46 14.12 5.00
CA VAL A 48 8.78 12.83 4.38
C VAL A 48 7.51 12.17 3.85
N VAL A 49 7.54 11.75 2.58
CA VAL A 49 6.44 10.99 1.96
C VAL A 49 6.51 9.55 2.43
N GLU A 50 5.47 9.11 3.14
CA GLU A 50 5.36 7.75 3.66
C GLU A 50 3.91 7.26 3.55
N VAL A 51 3.70 5.95 3.78
CA VAL A 51 2.37 5.38 3.93
C VAL A 51 1.67 6.04 5.13
N PRO A 52 0.40 6.46 5.00
CA PRO A 52 -0.37 7.03 6.11
C PRO A 52 -0.52 6.07 7.30
N HIS A 53 -0.90 6.58 8.47
CA HIS A 53 -1.11 5.76 9.67
C HIS A 53 -2.45 5.02 9.62
N PHE A 54 -2.54 4.01 8.76
CA PHE A 54 -3.64 3.05 8.78
C PHE A 54 -3.61 2.22 10.07
N ALA A 55 -4.77 1.74 10.49
CA ALA A 55 -4.95 0.89 11.66
C ALA A 55 -5.62 -0.44 11.30
N GLU A 56 -5.70 -1.35 12.26
CA GLU A 56 -6.30 -2.68 12.08
C GLU A 56 -7.72 -2.63 11.50
N LYS A 57 -8.49 -1.58 11.83
CA LYS A 57 -9.84 -1.33 11.28
C LYS A 57 -9.87 -1.17 9.75
N ASP A 58 -8.75 -0.78 9.14
CA ASP A 58 -8.63 -0.47 7.71
C ASP A 58 -8.19 -1.70 6.88
N ILE A 59 -7.72 -2.78 7.53
CA ILE A 59 -7.28 -4.01 6.88
C ILE A 59 -8.35 -4.60 5.92
N PRO A 60 -9.65 -4.69 6.29
CA PRO A 60 -10.67 -5.18 5.37
C PRO A 60 -10.76 -4.39 4.07
N ASP A 61 -10.56 -3.07 4.13
CA ASP A 61 -10.61 -2.20 2.95
C ASP A 61 -9.33 -2.30 2.13
N LEU A 62 -8.16 -2.39 2.78
CA LEU A 62 -6.88 -2.63 2.11
C LEU A 62 -6.88 -3.97 1.35
N LEU A 63 -7.45 -5.03 1.93
CA LEU A 63 -7.56 -6.36 1.32
C LEU A 63 -8.43 -6.38 0.05
N LYS A 64 -9.36 -5.42 -0.13
CA LYS A 64 -10.14 -5.29 -1.38
C LYS A 64 -9.26 -4.94 -2.58
N TYR A 65 -8.10 -4.34 -2.34
CA TYR A 65 -7.16 -3.91 -3.36
C TYR A 65 -5.89 -4.77 -3.42
N ALA A 66 -5.76 -5.80 -2.57
CA ALA A 66 -4.58 -6.65 -2.49
C ALA A 66 -4.29 -7.47 -3.77
N GLU A 67 -5.31 -7.74 -4.57
CA GLU A 67 -5.20 -8.44 -5.86
C GLU A 67 -5.06 -7.49 -7.06
N ASP A 68 -5.00 -6.17 -6.82
CA ASP A 68 -4.94 -5.19 -7.89
C ASP A 68 -3.51 -5.11 -8.49
N LEU A 69 -3.35 -5.71 -9.67
CA LEU A 69 -2.08 -5.73 -10.39
C LEU A 69 -1.78 -4.43 -11.17
N THR A 70 -2.60 -3.38 -11.01
CA THR A 70 -2.33 -2.08 -11.65
C THR A 70 -0.96 -1.57 -11.24
N ILE A 71 -0.16 -1.18 -12.24
CA ILE A 71 1.16 -0.62 -11.99
C ILE A 71 1.02 0.83 -11.52
N ILE A 72 1.48 1.10 -10.30
CA ILE A 72 1.56 2.45 -9.74
C ILE A 72 2.93 3.07 -10.05
N PRO A 73 3.01 4.40 -10.22
CA PRO A 73 4.26 5.07 -10.61
C PRO A 73 5.30 5.11 -9.50
N SER A 74 4.89 5.03 -8.23
CA SER A 74 5.79 5.13 -7.08
C SER A 74 5.16 4.55 -5.82
N PHE A 75 5.99 3.92 -4.98
CA PHE A 75 5.62 3.52 -3.63
C PHE A 75 5.91 4.66 -2.64
N PRO A 76 4.97 5.00 -1.73
CA PRO A 76 5.18 6.05 -0.74
C PRO A 76 6.07 5.58 0.42
N SER A 77 7.39 5.58 0.18
CA SER A 77 8.42 5.28 1.17
C SER A 77 9.58 6.26 1.05
N VAL A 78 10.24 6.50 2.19
CA VAL A 78 11.52 7.21 2.28
C VAL A 78 12.58 6.55 1.39
N TYR A 79 12.51 5.22 1.31
CA TYR A 79 13.38 4.39 0.50
C TYR A 79 12.66 4.06 -0.79
N ASN A 80 12.65 5.03 -1.70
CA ASN A 80 12.01 4.90 -3.01
C ASN A 80 12.86 4.04 -3.96
N MET A 81 13.12 2.79 -3.55
CA MET A 81 13.81 1.78 -4.36
C MET A 81 12.81 1.25 -5.40
N ASN A 82 12.55 2.04 -6.44
CA ASN A 82 11.73 1.66 -7.58
C ASN A 82 12.47 0.67 -8.49
N ASN A 83 12.84 -0.49 -7.95
CA ASN A 83 13.58 -1.53 -8.68
C ASN A 83 12.67 -2.35 -9.61
N GLY A 84 11.60 -1.78 -10.14
CA GLY A 84 10.69 -2.50 -11.04
C GLY A 84 9.30 -1.90 -11.09
N LYS A 85 8.41 -2.57 -11.81
CA LYS A 85 6.99 -2.20 -11.89
C LYS A 85 6.32 -2.52 -10.56
N ILE A 86 5.88 -1.51 -9.82
CA ILE A 86 5.21 -1.70 -8.53
C ILE A 86 3.73 -1.95 -8.77
N ARG A 87 3.20 -3.08 -8.29
CA ARG A 87 1.77 -3.38 -8.36
C ARG A 87 1.08 -2.77 -7.15
N LEU A 88 -0.14 -2.28 -7.32
CA LEU A 88 -0.92 -1.71 -6.22
C LEU A 88 -1.12 -2.74 -5.10
N GLY A 89 -1.43 -3.99 -5.45
CA GLY A 89 -1.66 -5.07 -4.48
C GLY A 89 -0.48 -5.30 -3.54
N GLU A 90 0.75 -5.25 -4.07
CA GLU A 90 1.97 -5.36 -3.26
C GLU A 90 2.10 -4.19 -2.27
N CYS A 91 1.74 -2.97 -2.69
CA CYS A 91 1.67 -1.82 -1.79
C CYS A 91 0.64 -2.03 -0.68
N MET A 92 -0.54 -2.58 -0.99
CA MET A 92 -1.59 -2.84 0.01
C MET A 92 -1.15 -3.91 1.01
N LEU A 93 -0.56 -5.01 0.53
CA LEU A 93 -0.03 -6.07 1.38
C LEU A 93 1.09 -5.57 2.29
N TRP A 94 1.98 -4.73 1.76
CA TRP A 94 3.02 -4.07 2.57
C TRP A 94 2.41 -3.19 3.67
N THR A 95 1.35 -2.44 3.35
CA THR A 95 0.63 -1.61 4.34
C THR A 95 -0.03 -2.47 5.42
N ILE A 96 -0.66 -3.59 5.05
CA ILE A 96 -1.26 -4.53 6.01
C ILE A 96 -0.19 -5.13 6.92
N GLU A 97 0.95 -5.49 6.34
CA GLU A 97 2.08 -6.01 7.10
C GLU A 97 2.67 -4.98 8.06
N TYR A 98 2.75 -3.71 7.63
CA TYR A 98 3.17 -2.62 8.50
C TYR A 98 2.21 -2.44 9.70
N ILE A 99 0.89 -2.52 9.48
CA ILE A 99 -0.10 -2.50 10.57
C ILE A 99 0.12 -3.68 11.52
N ARG A 100 0.37 -4.88 10.98
CA ARG A 100 0.55 -6.12 11.75
C ARG A 100 1.80 -6.07 12.63
N GLN A 101 2.94 -5.67 12.08
CA GLN A 101 4.22 -5.66 12.79
C GLN A 101 4.44 -4.40 13.65
N GLY A 102 3.77 -3.30 13.31
CA GLY A 102 4.02 -1.97 13.90
C GLY A 102 5.32 -1.32 13.41
N THR A 103 6.06 -1.97 12.52
CA THR A 103 7.30 -1.49 11.90
C THR A 103 7.30 -1.81 10.40
N PRO A 104 7.95 -0.99 9.55
CA PRO A 104 8.07 -1.29 8.12
C PRO A 104 8.69 -2.67 7.89
N PRO A 105 8.06 -3.58 7.12
CA PRO A 105 8.56 -4.95 6.94
C PRO A 105 9.77 -5.03 5.99
N SER A 106 9.96 -4.00 5.16
CA SER A 106 11.03 -3.90 4.16
C SER A 106 11.19 -2.45 3.72
N LEU A 107 12.30 -2.12 3.05
CA LEU A 107 12.54 -0.78 2.51
C LEU A 107 11.63 -0.42 1.33
N GLY A 108 11.20 -1.43 0.56
CA GLY A 108 10.28 -1.29 -0.57
C GLY A 108 9.17 -2.34 -0.54
N CYS A 109 8.11 -2.12 -1.29
CA CYS A 109 6.94 -2.99 -1.28
C CYS A 109 7.06 -4.23 -2.17
N LYS A 110 8.26 -4.67 -2.57
CA LYS A 110 8.40 -5.91 -3.34
C LYS A 110 8.60 -7.10 -2.41
N MET A 111 7.76 -8.12 -2.63
CA MET A 111 7.98 -9.44 -2.06
C MET A 111 8.94 -10.23 -2.96
N VAL A 112 9.67 -11.14 -2.32
CA VAL A 112 10.60 -12.04 -2.99
C VAL A 112 10.35 -13.47 -2.53
N LEU A 113 10.90 -14.42 -3.28
CA LEU A 113 11.02 -15.79 -2.81
C LEU A 113 11.93 -15.86 -1.56
N ALA A 114 11.59 -16.73 -0.62
CA ALA A 114 12.30 -16.87 0.66
C ALA A 114 13.76 -17.27 0.48
N ASN A 115 14.08 -17.99 -0.60
CA ASN A 115 15.43 -18.38 -0.97
C ASN A 115 16.19 -17.34 -1.81
N ALA A 116 15.61 -16.15 -2.05
CA ALA A 116 16.32 -15.08 -2.73
C ALA A 116 17.60 -14.72 -1.97
N GLU A 117 18.68 -14.49 -2.72
CA GLU A 117 20.00 -14.14 -2.16
C GLU A 117 20.24 -12.63 -2.07
N ASN A 118 19.48 -11.84 -2.83
CA ASN A 118 19.54 -10.37 -2.83
C ASN A 118 18.19 -9.74 -3.25
N TYR A 119 18.11 -8.40 -3.16
CA TYR A 119 16.95 -7.61 -3.60
C TYR A 119 17.06 -7.18 -5.07
N GLU A 120 17.08 -8.17 -5.97
CA GLU A 120 17.11 -7.93 -7.41
C GLU A 120 15.77 -8.23 -8.08
N PRO A 121 15.44 -7.53 -9.19
CA PRO A 121 14.16 -7.70 -9.86
C PRO A 121 13.87 -9.13 -10.35
N ILE A 122 14.91 -9.95 -10.52
CA ILE A 122 14.80 -11.36 -10.93
C ILE A 122 14.18 -12.25 -9.85
N TYR A 123 14.26 -11.85 -8.58
CA TYR A 123 13.71 -12.58 -7.43
C TYR A 123 12.34 -12.07 -7.00
N PHE A 124 11.84 -11.02 -7.66
CA PHE A 124 10.54 -10.46 -7.33
C PHE A 124 9.44 -11.40 -7.76
N LEU A 125 8.40 -11.50 -6.93
CA LEU A 125 7.25 -12.34 -7.23
C LEU A 125 6.62 -11.97 -8.58
N THR A 126 6.15 -12.98 -9.30
CA THR A 126 5.29 -12.87 -10.48
C THR A 126 3.90 -12.37 -10.09
N ASP A 127 3.07 -12.05 -11.09
CA ASP A 127 1.68 -11.63 -10.84
C ASP A 127 0.89 -12.74 -10.11
N GLU A 128 1.09 -14.00 -10.52
CA GLU A 128 0.43 -15.18 -9.92
C GLU A 128 0.85 -15.38 -8.46
N GLU A 129 2.14 -15.25 -8.15
CA GLU A 129 2.66 -15.38 -6.78
C GLU A 129 2.20 -14.23 -5.87
N VAL A 130 2.02 -13.02 -6.42
CA VAL A 130 1.41 -11.90 -5.66
C VAL A 130 -0.06 -12.18 -5.34
N LEU A 131 -0.81 -12.77 -6.27
CA LEU A 131 -2.20 -13.17 -6.02
C LEU A 131 -2.29 -14.29 -4.97
N ASP A 132 -1.35 -15.25 -5.01
CA ASP A 132 -1.26 -16.30 -3.98
C ASP A 132 -0.93 -15.72 -2.59
N ALA A 133 0.03 -14.79 -2.53
CA ALA A 133 0.32 -14.05 -1.30
C ALA A 133 -0.93 -13.28 -0.82
N ALA A 134 -1.67 -12.61 -1.71
CA ALA A 134 -2.89 -11.90 -1.35
C ALA A 134 -3.96 -12.84 -0.75
N ALA A 135 -4.12 -14.05 -1.30
CA ALA A 135 -5.00 -15.07 -0.75
C ALA A 135 -4.57 -15.51 0.66
N CYS A 136 -3.26 -15.63 0.90
CA CYS A 136 -2.72 -15.95 2.23
C CYS A 136 -3.05 -14.86 3.28
N TYR A 137 -2.88 -13.58 2.94
CA TYR A 137 -3.28 -12.47 3.82
C TYR A 137 -4.79 -12.43 4.07
N ARG A 138 -5.61 -12.72 3.06
CA ARG A 138 -7.08 -12.79 3.24
C ARG A 138 -7.46 -13.89 4.22
N ARG A 139 -6.92 -15.10 4.03
CA ARG A 139 -7.16 -16.24 4.94
C ARG A 139 -6.72 -15.89 6.37
N TRP A 140 -5.52 -15.35 6.54
CA TRP A 140 -5.00 -14.90 7.83
C TRP A 140 -5.95 -13.92 8.53
N TRP A 141 -6.49 -12.94 7.80
CA TRP A 141 -7.42 -11.96 8.37
C TRP A 141 -8.78 -12.59 8.73
N GLU A 142 -9.30 -13.50 7.92
CA GLU A 142 -10.56 -14.19 8.18
C GLU A 142 -10.47 -15.13 9.40
N GLU A 143 -9.33 -15.79 9.58
CA GLU A 143 -9.06 -16.72 10.69
C GLU A 143 -8.77 -15.99 12.02
N ARG A 144 -8.28 -14.74 11.97
CA ARG A 144 -8.06 -13.85 13.13
C ARG A 144 -9.30 -13.51 13.95
N LYS A 145 -10.51 -13.83 13.47
CA LYS A 145 -11.76 -13.59 14.22
C LYS A 145 -11.79 -14.26 15.60
N TYR A 146 -10.91 -15.24 15.85
CA TYR A 146 -10.71 -15.81 17.17
C TYR A 146 -9.50 -15.17 17.87
N PRO A 147 -9.65 -14.69 19.11
CA PRO A 147 -8.53 -14.07 19.82
C PRO A 147 -7.41 -15.08 20.07
N LYS A 148 -6.16 -14.61 19.94
CA LYS A 148 -4.98 -15.37 20.34
C LYS A 148 -5.14 -15.79 21.80
N THR A 149 -5.17 -17.09 22.05
CA THR A 149 -5.22 -17.61 23.42
C THR A 149 -3.80 -17.97 23.86
N ARG A 150 -3.60 -18.16 25.17
CA ARG A 150 -2.34 -18.71 25.70
C ARG A 150 -1.97 -20.10 25.13
N TRP A 151 -2.90 -20.75 24.43
CA TRP A 151 -2.77 -22.08 23.85
C TRP A 151 -2.53 -22.05 22.33
N SER A 152 -2.45 -20.87 21.71
CA SER A 152 -2.05 -20.73 20.31
C SER A 152 -0.54 -21.01 20.20
N ILE A 153 -0.20 -22.29 20.00
CA ILE A 153 1.19 -22.80 19.92
C ILE A 153 1.76 -22.64 18.50
N ASP A 154 0.89 -22.45 17.49
CA ASP A 154 1.32 -22.33 16.10
C ASP A 154 2.16 -21.07 15.88
N PRO A 155 3.47 -21.21 15.57
CA PRO A 155 4.34 -20.08 15.26
C PRO A 155 3.86 -19.27 14.04
N CYS A 156 3.08 -19.90 13.15
CA CYS A 156 2.52 -19.29 11.95
C CYS A 156 1.18 -18.56 12.19
N TYR A 157 0.59 -18.67 13.39
CA TYR A 157 -0.75 -18.12 13.68
C TYR A 157 -0.90 -16.64 13.31
N ASP A 158 0.17 -15.87 13.52
CA ASP A 158 0.19 -14.43 13.30
C ASP A 158 0.94 -14.04 12.01
N GLU A 159 1.40 -15.00 11.22
CA GLU A 159 2.32 -14.77 10.09
C GLU A 159 1.69 -15.23 8.77
N PRO A 160 1.14 -14.31 7.96
CA PRO A 160 0.38 -14.67 6.76
C PRO A 160 1.23 -15.39 5.69
N LEU A 161 2.55 -15.14 5.66
CA LEU A 161 3.46 -15.75 4.69
C LEU A 161 4.18 -17.00 5.24
N CYS A 162 3.79 -17.49 6.40
CA CYS A 162 4.43 -18.65 7.00
C CYS A 162 4.30 -19.89 6.11
N GLY A 163 5.43 -20.47 5.72
CA GLY A 163 5.47 -21.69 4.89
C GLY A 163 5.11 -21.49 3.41
N THR A 164 4.82 -20.26 2.95
CA THR A 164 4.51 -19.99 1.53
C THR A 164 5.76 -19.95 0.65
N GLY A 165 6.94 -19.77 1.28
CA GLY A 165 8.17 -19.50 0.53
C GLY A 165 8.26 -18.08 0.00
N TYR A 166 7.44 -17.15 0.51
CA TYR A 166 7.52 -15.71 0.22
C TYR A 166 8.00 -14.94 1.44
N ARG A 167 8.66 -13.80 1.23
CA ARG A 167 9.02 -12.89 2.32
C ARG A 167 9.15 -11.45 1.83
N TRP A 168 9.11 -10.54 2.79
CA TRP A 168 9.62 -9.19 2.67
C TRP A 168 11.15 -9.19 2.80
N TRP A 169 11.84 -8.29 2.09
CA TRP A 169 13.30 -8.19 2.06
C TRP A 169 13.82 -7.00 2.86
#